data_AF-A0AA41T2L0-F1
#
_entry.id   AF-A0AA41T2L0-F1
#
_cell.length_a   1.000
_cell.length_b   1.000
_cell.length_c   1.000
_cell.angle_alpha   90.00
_cell.angle_beta   90.00
_cell.angle_gamma   90.00
#
_symmetry.space_group_name_H-M   'P 1'
#
loop_
_entity.id
_entity.type
_entity.pdbx_description
1 polymer ?
#
loop_
_entity_poly.entity_id
_entity_poly.type
_entity_poly.pdbx_seq_one_letter_code
_entity_poly.pdbx_strand_id
1 'polypeptide(L)'
;MAKKIIAVIGSEVCGLSSVKCCLDEDLESVCFERTDDIGGLSSYQQVLKYFRMYVKDFNLLNCIRFKTTVYSVKKRPDFSNSGQWEVVTECKGKKKVNVFDGVMVCTGHHTNAHLSLERFPGIEKFKGQYFHSRDYKIPEALTGKEYYC
;
A
#
# COMPACT_ATOMS: atom_id res chain seq x y z
N MET A 1 1.60 31.98 2.95
CA MET A 1 1.38 30.94 3.99
C MET A 1 2.31 29.77 3.68
N ALA A 2 2.80 29.05 4.69
CA ALA A 2 3.55 27.82 4.45
C ALA A 2 2.63 26.76 3.79
N LYS A 3 3.17 25.99 2.83
CA LYS A 3 2.43 24.89 2.20
C LYS A 3 2.19 23.79 3.22
N LYS A 4 0.99 23.18 3.18
CA LYS A 4 0.67 22.00 3.99
C LYS A 4 1.40 20.77 3.43
N ILE A 5 1.92 19.94 4.31
CA ILE A 5 2.65 18.71 3.96
C ILE A 5 1.78 17.49 4.29
N ILE A 6 1.48 16.69 3.28
CA ILE A 6 0.60 15.52 3.36
C ILE A 6 1.41 14.22 3.32
N ALA A 7 1.18 13.32 4.28
CA ALA A 7 1.68 11.95 4.17
C ALA A 7 0.72 11.10 3.34
N VAL A 8 1.23 10.41 2.32
CA VAL A 8 0.48 9.40 1.54
C VAL A 8 1.06 8.02 1.88
N ILE A 9 0.21 7.05 2.23
CA ILE A 9 0.66 5.72 2.67
C ILE A 9 0.30 4.67 1.60
N GLY A 10 1.29 4.20 0.85
CA GLY A 10 1.12 3.30 -0.30
C GLY A 10 1.20 4.05 -1.63
N SER A 11 1.79 3.41 -2.64
CA SER A 11 1.99 3.93 -4.01
C SER A 11 1.28 3.06 -5.08
N GLU A 12 0.19 2.43 -4.69
CA GLU A 12 -0.76 1.81 -5.63
C GLU A 12 -1.62 2.88 -6.33
N VAL A 13 -2.67 2.46 -7.04
CA VAL A 13 -3.55 3.36 -7.83
C VAL A 13 -3.99 4.58 -7.02
N CYS A 14 -4.52 4.34 -5.82
CA CYS A 14 -5.00 5.40 -4.93
C CYS A 14 -3.85 6.29 -4.41
N GLY A 15 -2.67 5.72 -4.18
CA GLY A 15 -1.51 6.48 -3.72
C GLY A 15 -1.00 7.44 -4.78
N LEU A 16 -0.88 6.95 -6.03
CA LEU A 16 -0.42 7.77 -7.16
C LEU A 16 -1.40 8.88 -7.49
N SER A 17 -2.70 8.60 -7.48
CA SER A 17 -3.72 9.65 -7.67
C SER A 17 -3.71 10.64 -6.51
N SER A 18 -3.56 10.20 -5.25
CA SER A 18 -3.42 11.10 -4.10
C SER A 18 -2.23 12.05 -4.21
N VAL A 19 -1.05 11.57 -4.65
CA VAL A 19 0.13 12.43 -4.86
C VAL A 19 -0.13 13.44 -5.99
N LYS A 20 -0.76 13.02 -7.09
CA LYS A 20 -1.13 13.93 -8.17
C LYS A 20 -2.13 15.00 -7.73
N CYS A 21 -3.16 14.63 -6.97
CA CYS A 21 -4.12 15.60 -6.43
C CYS A 21 -3.45 16.59 -5.47
N CYS A 22 -2.49 16.13 -4.66
CA CYS A 22 -1.71 17.06 -3.82
C CYS A 22 -0.94 18.07 -4.68
N LEU A 23 -0.30 17.62 -5.76
CA LEU A 23 0.42 18.49 -6.68
C LEU A 23 -0.51 19.51 -7.36
N ASP A 24 -1.70 19.07 -7.80
CA ASP A 24 -2.68 19.94 -8.49
C ASP A 24 -3.24 21.03 -7.57
N GLU A 25 -3.37 20.73 -6.28
CA GLU A 25 -3.86 21.66 -5.25
C GLU A 25 -2.73 22.44 -4.56
N ASP A 26 -1.52 22.44 -5.15
CA ASP A 26 -0.34 23.14 -4.65
C ASP A 26 0.12 22.73 -3.22
N LEU A 27 -0.20 21.49 -2.83
CA LEU A 27 0.20 20.86 -1.57
C LEU A 27 1.53 20.12 -1.71
N GLU A 28 2.33 20.10 -0.63
CA GLU A 28 3.49 19.22 -0.55
C GLU A 28 3.06 17.83 -0.11
N SER A 29 3.66 16.78 -0.66
CA SER A 29 3.36 15.41 -0.25
C SER A 29 4.59 14.53 -0.16
N VAL A 30 4.55 13.60 0.80
CA VAL A 30 5.52 12.52 0.95
C VAL A 30 4.76 11.20 0.93
N CYS A 31 4.98 10.41 -0.11
CA CYS A 31 4.43 9.08 -0.27
C CYS A 31 5.39 8.03 0.28
N PHE A 32 4.89 7.13 1.13
CA PHE A 32 5.66 6.03 1.70
C PHE A 32 5.20 4.71 1.09
N GLU A 33 6.11 4.02 0.41
CA GLU A 33 5.87 2.70 -0.16
C GLU A 33 6.73 1.66 0.57
N ARG A 34 6.08 0.59 1.02
CA ARG A 34 6.74 -0.52 1.71
C ARG A 34 7.58 -1.35 0.74
N THR A 35 7.12 -1.53 -0.50
CA THR A 35 7.85 -2.24 -1.55
C THR A 35 8.91 -1.35 -2.20
N ASP A 36 9.58 -1.88 -3.22
CA ASP A 36 10.61 -1.18 -3.99
C ASP A 36 10.19 -0.79 -5.40
N ASP A 37 8.92 -1.03 -5.73
CA ASP A 37 8.27 -0.61 -6.97
C ASP A 37 6.86 -0.09 -6.67
N ILE A 38 6.30 0.66 -7.62
CA ILE A 38 4.94 1.20 -7.61
C ILE A 38 3.90 0.15 -8.02
N GLY A 39 2.62 0.38 -7.71
CA GLY A 39 1.52 -0.47 -8.19
C GLY A 39 1.22 -1.72 -7.37
N GLY A 40 2.01 -1.99 -6.31
CA GLY A 40 1.73 -3.03 -5.33
C GLY A 40 1.62 -4.45 -5.91
N LEU A 41 0.69 -5.26 -5.41
CA LEU A 41 0.51 -6.67 -5.82
C LEU A 41 -0.11 -6.84 -7.22
N SER A 42 -0.50 -5.75 -7.88
CA SER A 42 -1.21 -5.79 -9.17
C SER A 42 -0.25 -6.04 -10.34
N SER A 43 0.01 -7.31 -10.66
CA SER A 43 0.82 -7.67 -11.84
C SER A 43 -0.05 -7.98 -13.08
N TYR A 44 -0.68 -6.94 -13.63
CA TYR A 44 -1.03 -6.93 -15.04
C TYR A 44 -0.03 -5.99 -15.73
N GLN A 45 0.90 -6.55 -16.50
CA GLN A 45 2.08 -5.82 -17.02
C GLN A 45 1.73 -4.50 -17.72
N GLN A 46 0.58 -4.42 -18.39
CA GLN A 46 0.08 -3.21 -19.04
C GLN A 46 -0.36 -2.14 -18.03
N VAL A 47 -1.03 -2.53 -16.94
CA VAL A 47 -1.44 -1.61 -15.86
C VAL A 47 -0.23 -1.06 -15.13
N LEU A 48 0.77 -1.92 -14.83
CA LEU A 48 2.03 -1.46 -14.24
C LEU A 48 2.78 -0.51 -15.18
N LYS A 49 2.80 -0.78 -16.48
CA LYS A 49 3.37 0.12 -17.48
C LYS A 49 2.66 1.48 -17.47
N TYR A 50 1.33 1.49 -17.42
CA TYR A 50 0.55 2.72 -17.31
C TYR A 50 0.91 3.51 -16.05
N PHE A 51 1.04 2.86 -14.89
CA PHE A 51 1.45 3.56 -13.66
C PHE A 51 2.85 4.17 -13.76
N ARG A 52 3.80 3.45 -14.38
CA ARG A 52 5.14 3.98 -14.61
C ARG A 52 5.13 5.20 -15.53
N MET A 53 4.30 5.17 -16.58
CA MET A 53 4.09 6.33 -17.45
C MET A 53 3.49 7.50 -16.66
N TYR A 54 2.44 7.25 -15.88
CA TYR A 54 1.78 8.26 -15.05
C TYR A 54 2.74 8.93 -14.05
N VAL A 55 3.54 8.14 -13.31
CA VAL A 55 4.55 8.65 -12.37
C VAL A 55 5.61 9.49 -13.07
N LYS A 56 6.01 9.10 -14.28
CA LYS A 56 6.99 9.83 -15.08
C LYS A 56 6.41 11.14 -15.60
N ASP A 57 5.24 11.10 -16.22
CA ASP A 57 4.63 12.23 -16.90
C ASP A 57 4.28 13.36 -15.92
N PHE A 58 3.94 13.02 -14.68
CA PHE A 58 3.65 13.98 -13.62
C PHE A 58 4.79 14.17 -12.60
N ASN A 59 5.97 13.61 -12.86
CA ASN A 59 7.16 13.73 -12.01
C ASN A 59 6.93 13.36 -10.52
N LEU A 60 6.09 12.35 -10.27
CA LEU A 60 5.67 11.95 -8.92
C LEU A 60 6.75 11.18 -8.16
N LEU A 61 7.78 10.68 -8.85
CA LEU A 61 8.81 9.81 -8.27
C LEU A 61 9.56 10.49 -7.12
N ASN A 62 9.75 11.82 -7.18
CA ASN A 62 10.45 12.59 -6.15
C ASN A 62 9.67 12.66 -4.81
N CYS A 63 8.37 12.41 -4.84
CA CYS A 63 7.51 12.38 -3.67
C CYS A 63 7.53 11.01 -2.98
N ILE A 64 8.02 9.95 -3.63
CA ILE A 64 7.90 8.57 -3.17
C ILE A 64 9.19 8.12 -2.45
N ARG A 65 9.02 7.59 -1.23
CA ARG A 65 10.05 6.94 -0.45
C ARG A 65 9.77 5.44 -0.39
N PHE A 66 10.45 4.69 -1.24
CA PHE A 66 10.39 3.23 -1.28
C PHE A 66 11.04 2.58 -0.05
N LYS A 67 10.78 1.27 0.14
CA LYS A 67 11.31 0.46 1.24
C LYS A 67 11.11 1.13 2.60
N THR A 68 9.98 1.83 2.76
CA THR A 68 9.65 2.61 3.94
C THR A 68 8.27 2.20 4.43
N THR A 69 8.22 1.45 5.54
CA THR A 69 6.96 1.00 6.14
C THR A 69 6.47 2.05 7.12
N VAL A 70 5.20 2.45 7.03
CA VAL A 70 4.53 3.23 8.08
C VAL A 70 4.08 2.29 9.18
N TYR A 71 4.57 2.49 10.41
CA TYR A 71 4.30 1.65 11.58
C TYR A 71 3.18 2.22 12.45
N SER A 72 3.06 3.55 12.52
CA SER A 72 2.04 4.21 13.34
C SER A 72 1.68 5.57 12.79
N VAL A 73 0.41 5.93 12.92
CA VAL A 73 -0.14 7.26 12.63
C VAL A 73 -0.97 7.67 13.84
N LYS A 74 -0.59 8.76 14.51
CA LYS A 74 -1.25 9.25 15.71
C LYS A 74 -1.53 10.74 15.61
N LYS A 75 -2.65 11.18 16.16
CA LYS A 75 -2.90 12.61 16.36
C LYS A 75 -1.85 13.17 17.32
N ARG A 76 -1.31 14.36 17.04
CA ARG A 76 -0.42 15.04 17.99
C ARG A 76 -1.17 15.47 19.26
N PRO A 77 -0.48 15.73 20.38
CA PRO A 77 -1.13 16.24 21.58
C PRO A 77 -1.90 17.55 21.36
N ASP A 78 -1.43 18.40 20.45
CA ASP A 78 -2.03 19.69 20.09
C ASP A 78 -3.03 19.62 18.92
N PHE A 79 -3.47 18.42 18.53
CA PHE A 79 -4.29 18.18 17.33
C PHE A 79 -5.55 19.04 17.24
N SER A 80 -6.20 19.33 18.37
CA SER A 80 -7.41 20.18 18.38
C SER A 80 -7.15 21.59 17.84
N ASN A 81 -5.90 22.07 17.91
CA ASN A 81 -5.47 23.34 17.37
C ASN A 81 -4.69 23.18 16.05
N SER A 82 -3.78 22.20 15.98
CA SER A 82 -2.86 22.02 14.85
C SER A 82 -3.44 21.20 13.70
N GLY A 83 -4.31 20.23 13.99
CA GLY A 83 -4.79 19.21 13.05
C GLY A 83 -3.70 18.23 12.59
N GLN A 84 -2.51 18.25 13.21
CA GLN A 84 -1.33 17.55 12.72
C GLN A 84 -1.17 16.12 13.24
N TRP A 85 -0.57 15.27 12.41
CA TRP A 85 -0.35 13.86 12.68
C TRP A 85 1.13 13.57 12.87
N GLU A 86 1.43 12.73 13.85
CA GLU A 86 2.72 12.07 14.02
C GLU A 86 2.70 10.75 13.23
N VAL A 87 3.62 10.61 12.27
CA VAL A 87 3.78 9.41 11.45
C VAL A 87 5.13 8.78 11.75
N VAL A 88 5.09 7.53 12.23
CA VAL A 88 6.28 6.72 12.53
C VAL A 88 6.56 5.82 11.33
N THR A 89 7.74 5.99 10.73
CA THR A 89 8.21 5.19 9.60
C THR A 89 9.41 4.36 9.97
N GLU A 90 9.61 3.24 9.28
CA GLU A 90 10.78 2.39 9.37
C GLU A 90 11.39 2.17 7.99
N CYS A 91 12.67 2.45 7.84
CA CYS A 91 13.43 2.17 6.63
C CYS A 91 14.78 1.55 7.01
N LYS A 92 15.11 0.39 6.44
CA LYS A 92 16.34 -0.37 6.75
C LYS A 92 16.57 -0.58 8.25
N GLY A 93 15.51 -0.93 8.98
CA GLY A 93 15.53 -1.15 10.43
C GLY A 93 15.66 0.12 11.29
N LYS A 94 15.68 1.32 10.68
CA LYS A 94 15.75 2.59 11.41
C LYS A 94 14.39 3.26 11.44
N LYS A 95 13.89 3.51 12.65
CA LYS A 95 12.63 4.25 12.86
C LYS A 95 12.86 5.76 12.83
N LYS A 96 11.91 6.48 12.23
CA LYS A 96 11.87 7.95 12.19
C LYS A 96 10.46 8.42 12.49
N VAL A 97 10.38 9.56 13.16
CA VAL A 97 9.12 10.24 13.46
C VAL A 97 9.08 11.53 12.64
N ASN A 98 7.98 11.74 11.93
CA ASN A 98 7.75 12.94 11.12
C ASN A 98 6.34 13.47 11.39
N VAL A 99 6.17 14.78 11.30
CA VAL A 99 4.88 15.46 11.50
C VAL A 99 4.33 15.91 10.16
N PHE A 100 3.02 15.73 9.97
CA PHE A 100 2.30 16.07 8.74
C PHE A 100 1.00 16.82 9.05
N ASP A 101 0.59 17.70 8.15
CA ASP A 101 -0.66 18.48 8.26
C ASP A 101 -1.90 17.66 7.86
N GLY A 102 -1.69 16.52 7.21
CA GLY A 102 -2.73 15.57 6.83
C GLY A 102 -2.15 14.21 6.45
N VAL A 103 -3.00 13.20 6.44
CA VAL A 103 -2.64 11.83 6.08
C VAL A 103 -3.68 11.24 5.13
N MET A 104 -3.22 10.68 4.02
CA MET A 104 -4.02 9.89 3.07
C MET A 104 -3.57 8.42 3.15
N VAL A 105 -4.50 7.51 3.46
CA VAL A 105 -4.22 6.07 3.63
C VAL A 105 -4.60 5.33 2.35
N CYS A 106 -3.60 4.76 1.67
CA CYS A 106 -3.73 4.17 0.33
C CYS A 106 -3.13 2.75 0.27
N THR A 107 -3.20 1.98 1.37
CA THR A 107 -2.55 0.66 1.51
C THR A 107 -3.22 -0.49 0.75
N GLY A 108 -4.37 -0.22 0.11
CA GLY A 108 -5.23 -1.26 -0.43
C GLY A 108 -5.93 -2.09 0.68
N HIS A 109 -6.92 -2.90 0.27
CA HIS A 109 -7.71 -3.74 1.18
C HIS A 109 -7.66 -5.24 0.82
N HIS A 110 -7.15 -5.59 -0.37
CA HIS A 110 -7.01 -6.97 -0.85
C HIS A 110 -5.70 -7.65 -0.41
N THR A 111 -4.95 -7.04 0.51
CA THR A 111 -3.68 -7.59 0.95
C THR A 111 -3.86 -8.70 1.97
N ASN A 112 -4.82 -8.61 2.89
CA ASN A 112 -4.96 -9.63 3.94
C ASN A 112 -5.92 -10.73 3.48
N ALA A 113 -5.42 -11.96 3.41
CA ALA A 113 -6.23 -13.12 3.06
C ALA A 113 -7.24 -13.39 4.18
N HIS A 114 -8.50 -13.60 3.81
CA HIS A 114 -9.54 -14.02 4.75
C HIS A 114 -9.89 -15.47 4.48
N LEU A 115 -9.30 -16.38 5.25
CA LEU A 115 -9.49 -17.81 5.11
C LEU A 115 -10.40 -18.32 6.24
N SER A 116 -11.71 -18.28 6.03
CA SER A 116 -12.73 -18.67 7.03
C SER A 116 -12.85 -20.19 7.16
N LEU A 117 -11.80 -20.86 7.62
CA LEU A 117 -11.79 -22.32 7.76
C LEU A 117 -12.90 -22.85 8.67
N GLU A 118 -13.36 -22.04 9.64
CA GLU A 118 -14.50 -22.39 10.51
C GLU A 118 -15.81 -22.66 9.75
N ARG A 119 -15.96 -22.20 8.50
CA ARG A 119 -17.16 -22.43 7.67
C ARG A 119 -17.14 -23.75 6.91
N PHE A 120 -16.06 -24.52 7.00
CA PHE A 120 -15.88 -25.78 6.27
C PHE A 120 -15.62 -26.94 7.24
N PRO A 121 -16.66 -27.48 7.89
CA PRO A 121 -16.51 -28.60 8.83
C PRO A 121 -15.84 -29.80 8.15
N GLY A 122 -14.78 -30.35 8.75
CA GLY A 122 -14.03 -31.48 8.20
C GLY A 122 -12.82 -31.08 7.35
N ILE A 123 -12.58 -29.79 7.12
CA ILE A 123 -11.40 -29.31 6.38
C ILE A 123 -10.08 -29.74 7.05
N GLU A 124 -10.08 -29.88 8.36
CA GLU A 124 -8.94 -30.38 9.14
C GLU A 124 -8.58 -31.85 8.83
N LYS A 125 -9.52 -32.62 8.27
CA LYS A 125 -9.33 -34.02 7.87
C LYS A 125 -8.87 -34.15 6.42
N PHE A 126 -8.96 -33.06 5.64
CA PHE A 126 -8.54 -33.06 4.24
C PHE A 126 -7.03 -33.25 4.15
N LYS A 127 -6.60 -34.27 3.39
CA LYS A 127 -5.18 -34.61 3.21
C LYS A 127 -4.52 -33.93 2.01
N GLY A 128 -5.32 -33.25 1.18
CA GLY A 128 -4.82 -32.48 0.05
C GLY A 128 -4.32 -31.10 0.46
N GLN A 129 -3.83 -30.34 -0.53
CA GLN A 129 -3.39 -28.96 -0.34
C GLN A 129 -4.58 -28.00 -0.43
N TYR A 130 -4.62 -27.01 0.46
CA TYR A 130 -5.56 -25.89 0.39
C TYR A 130 -4.81 -24.60 0.72
N PHE A 131 -5.20 -23.50 0.09
CA PHE A 131 -4.58 -22.19 0.25
C PHE A 131 -5.57 -21.10 -0.19
N HIS A 132 -5.36 -19.85 0.24
CA HIS A 132 -6.18 -18.72 -0.20
C HIS A 132 -5.77 -18.34 -1.64
N SER A 133 -6.70 -17.80 -2.44
CA SER A 133 -6.43 -17.36 -3.83
C SER A 133 -5.26 -16.38 -3.95
N ARG A 134 -4.93 -15.67 -2.87
CA ARG A 134 -3.75 -14.79 -2.74
C ARG A 134 -2.43 -15.50 -3.05
N ASP A 135 -2.33 -16.77 -2.67
CA ASP A 135 -1.12 -17.59 -2.80
C ASP A 135 -1.03 -18.30 -4.15
N TYR A 136 -2.12 -18.30 -4.93
CA TYR A 136 -2.11 -18.77 -6.30
C TYR A 136 -1.31 -17.82 -7.20
N LYS A 137 -0.42 -18.38 -8.03
CA LYS A 137 0.44 -17.61 -8.94
C LYS A 137 0.48 -18.15 -10.36
N ILE A 138 0.69 -19.46 -10.50
CA ILE A 138 0.90 -20.10 -11.78
C ILE A 138 0.11 -21.43 -11.84
N PRO A 139 -0.50 -21.77 -12.99
CA PRO A 139 -1.35 -22.96 -13.12
C PRO A 139 -0.58 -24.28 -13.13
N GLU A 140 0.72 -24.28 -13.44
CA GLU A 140 1.56 -25.47 -13.59
C GLU A 140 1.57 -26.33 -12.32
N ALA A 141 1.49 -25.69 -11.14
CA ALA A 141 1.43 -26.36 -9.84
C ALA A 141 0.17 -27.23 -9.64
N LEU A 142 -0.86 -27.00 -10.46
CA LEU A 142 -2.15 -27.71 -10.45
C LEU A 142 -2.33 -28.64 -11.67
N THR A 143 -1.36 -28.71 -12.57
CA THR A 143 -1.47 -29.53 -13.78
C THR A 143 -1.61 -31.01 -13.42
N GLY A 144 -2.63 -31.66 -13.97
CA GLY A 144 -2.93 -33.08 -13.70
C GLY A 144 -3.49 -33.37 -12.31
N LYS A 145 -3.84 -32.35 -11.52
CA LYS A 145 -4.50 -32.50 -10.22
C LYS A 145 -6.00 -32.22 -10.35
N GLU A 146 -6.80 -32.87 -9.51
CA GLU A 146 -8.18 -32.46 -9.27
C GLU A 146 -8.19 -31.29 -8.27
N TYR A 147 -8.92 -30.23 -8.57
CA TYR A 147 -8.98 -29.02 -7.74
C TYR A 147 -10.40 -28.44 -7.67
N TYR A 148 -10.67 -27.71 -6.59
CA TYR A 148 -11.91 -26.99 -6.34
C TYR A 148 -11.56 -25.53 -6.00
N CYS A 149 -12.25 -24.58 -6.63
CA CYS A 149 -12.06 -23.14 -6.43
C CYS A 149 -13.19 -22.54 -5.60
#